data_AF-A0A965VFA5-F1
#
_entry.id   AF-A0A965VFA5-F1
#
_cell.length_a   1.000
_cell.length_b   1.000
_cell.length_c   1.000
_cell.angle_alpha   90.00
_cell.angle_beta   90.00
_cell.angle_gamma   90.00
#
_symmetry.space_group_name_H-M   'P 1'
#
loop_
_entity.id
_entity.type
_entity.pdbx_description
1 polymer ?
#
loop_
_entity_poly.entity_id
_entity_poly.type
_entity_poly.pdbx_seq_one_letter_code
_entity_poly.pdbx_strand_id
1 'polypeptide(L)'
;APARIQGIWGWETTVQWSKTTEQFSYGNLLDVSPTAPVYVDTTGDAMRNTEWGEAGNVALMPIQGVAGYSRILNRSSGSQFTLGGRIFAGVDYFIRPQFSLGAELGWGTLFVWQARGYSTWQSMGQSNTQGSSELKTGTTVIDDEGFFKIRTSTMGSFNYKGFNGILRLTVYFNSKSKNT
;
A
#
# COMPACT_ATOMS: atom_id res chain seq x y z
N ALA A 1 8.65 42.68 -23.37
CA ALA A 1 7.23 42.48 -23.03
C ALA A 1 7.09 42.59 -21.53
N PRO A 2 6.14 43.39 -21.00
CA PRO A 2 5.95 43.53 -19.56
C PRO A 2 5.55 42.19 -18.93
N ALA A 3 5.89 42.01 -17.66
CA ALA A 3 5.44 40.87 -16.88
C ALA A 3 3.91 40.84 -16.85
N ARG A 4 3.31 39.67 -17.04
CA ARG A 4 1.85 39.48 -17.01
C ARG A 4 1.47 38.55 -15.87
N ILE A 5 0.32 38.80 -15.26
CA ILE A 5 -0.30 37.93 -14.25
C ILE A 5 -1.51 37.27 -14.90
N GLN A 6 -1.60 35.94 -14.78
CA GLN A 6 -2.77 35.19 -15.21
C GLN A 6 -3.32 34.40 -14.03
N GLY A 7 -4.62 34.52 -13.78
CA GLY A 7 -5.31 33.67 -12.83
C GLY A 7 -5.61 32.31 -13.47
N ILE A 8 -5.35 31.24 -12.74
CA ILE A 8 -5.74 29.88 -13.10
C ILE A 8 -6.71 29.39 -12.04
N TRP A 9 -7.79 28.76 -12.45
CA TRP A 9 -8.66 28.03 -11.55
C TRP A 9 -9.08 26.75 -12.23
N GLY A 10 -9.28 25.71 -11.44
CA GLY A 10 -9.56 24.40 -11.97
C GLY A 10 -10.05 23.46 -10.89
N TRP A 11 -10.34 22.25 -11.36
CA TRP A 11 -10.66 21.13 -10.52
C TRP A 11 -9.83 19.94 -10.98
N GLU A 12 -9.54 19.05 -10.04
CA GLU A 12 -8.85 17.79 -10.28
C GLU A 12 -9.63 16.70 -9.58
N THR A 13 -9.85 15.59 -10.28
CA THR A 13 -10.30 14.34 -9.69
C THR A 13 -9.16 13.35 -9.62
N THR A 14 -9.15 12.58 -8.55
CA THR A 14 -8.21 11.50 -8.32
C THR A 14 -9.00 10.21 -8.19
N VAL A 15 -8.66 9.21 -8.99
CA VAL A 15 -9.13 7.84 -8.80
C VAL A 15 -7.89 6.99 -8.61
N GLN A 16 -7.81 6.31 -7.49
CA GLN A 16 -6.71 5.42 -7.18
C GLN A 16 -7.25 4.10 -6.67
N TRP A 17 -6.73 3.00 -7.19
CA TRP A 17 -6.96 1.67 -6.68
C TRP A 17 -5.62 1.01 -6.42
N SER A 18 -5.48 0.40 -5.25
CA SER A 18 -4.27 -0.33 -4.87
C SER A 18 -4.63 -1.60 -4.13
N LYS A 19 -3.96 -2.70 -4.46
CA LYS A 19 -4.05 -3.97 -3.76
C LYS A 19 -2.66 -4.57 -3.71
N THR A 20 -2.22 -4.97 -2.53
CA THR A 20 -0.98 -5.72 -2.37
C THR A 20 -1.33 -7.17 -2.02
N THR A 21 -0.69 -8.10 -2.70
CA THR A 21 -0.80 -9.53 -2.44
C THR A 21 0.59 -10.12 -2.51
N GLU A 22 0.94 -10.87 -1.48
CA GLU A 22 2.21 -11.57 -1.35
C GLU A 22 1.90 -13.06 -1.31
N GLN A 23 2.58 -13.80 -2.18
CA GLN A 23 2.50 -15.26 -2.22
C GLN A 23 3.83 -15.82 -1.78
N PHE A 24 3.76 -16.85 -0.95
CA PHE A 24 4.93 -17.50 -0.40
C PHE A 24 4.94 -18.94 -0.90
N SER A 25 6.01 -19.29 -1.61
CA SER A 25 6.30 -20.66 -2.00
C SER A 25 7.46 -21.17 -1.17
N TYR A 26 7.37 -22.44 -0.78
CA TYR A 26 8.37 -23.11 0.01
C TYR A 26 8.95 -24.27 -0.80
N GLY A 27 10.25 -24.49 -0.69
CA GLY A 27 10.95 -25.56 -1.40
C GLY A 27 10.62 -26.96 -0.87
N ASN A 28 9.97 -27.05 0.30
CA ASN A 28 9.54 -28.27 0.96
C ASN A 28 8.01 -28.28 1.12
N LEU A 29 7.39 -29.44 0.87
CA LEU A 29 6.01 -29.71 1.26
C LEU A 29 5.99 -30.17 2.71
N LEU A 30 5.06 -29.65 3.52
CA LEU A 30 4.84 -30.19 4.86
C LEU A 30 4.24 -31.59 4.74
N ASP A 31 4.79 -32.53 5.50
CA ASP A 31 4.40 -33.94 5.45
C ASP A 31 4.22 -34.48 6.86
N VAL A 32 3.08 -35.14 7.10
CA VAL A 32 2.73 -35.81 8.36
C VAL A 32 3.20 -37.26 8.41
N SER A 33 4.09 -37.65 7.50
CA SER A 33 4.66 -39.00 7.41
C SER A 33 5.15 -39.50 8.78
N PRO A 34 4.76 -40.72 9.20
CA PRO A 34 5.18 -41.29 10.49
C PRO A 34 6.67 -41.63 10.54
N THR A 35 7.35 -41.75 9.39
CA THR A 35 8.75 -42.13 9.28
C THR A 35 9.67 -40.98 8.89
N ALA A 36 9.14 -39.92 8.27
CA ALA A 36 9.90 -38.75 7.85
C ALA A 36 9.02 -37.49 7.83
N PRO A 37 8.57 -36.98 8.98
CA PRO A 37 7.74 -35.79 9.03
C PRO A 37 8.54 -34.55 8.60
N VAL A 38 7.90 -33.65 7.85
CA VAL A 38 8.49 -32.38 7.40
C VAL A 38 7.76 -31.22 8.07
N TYR A 39 8.33 -30.72 9.16
CA TYR A 39 7.78 -29.61 9.95
C TYR A 39 8.07 -28.24 9.35
N VAL A 40 7.37 -27.22 9.86
CA VAL A 40 7.71 -25.82 9.61
C VAL A 40 9.07 -25.52 10.25
N ASP A 41 10.02 -25.10 9.43
CA ASP A 41 11.37 -24.71 9.87
C ASP A 41 11.38 -23.21 10.16
N THR A 42 11.45 -22.82 11.43
CA THR A 42 11.44 -21.40 11.81
C THR A 42 12.64 -20.61 11.34
N THR A 43 13.71 -21.26 10.86
CA THR A 43 14.88 -20.59 10.28
C THR A 43 14.88 -20.71 8.77
N GLY A 44 14.64 -21.91 8.23
CA GLY A 44 14.64 -22.21 6.80
C GLY A 44 13.42 -21.65 6.06
N ASP A 45 12.24 -21.69 6.68
CA ASP A 45 11.01 -21.15 6.08
C ASP A 45 10.88 -19.63 6.30
N ALA A 46 11.60 -19.01 7.24
CA ALA A 46 11.44 -17.61 7.64
C ALA A 46 11.97 -16.55 6.65
N MET A 47 12.42 -16.98 5.45
CA MET A 47 12.91 -16.13 4.36
C MET A 47 13.77 -14.96 4.85
N ARG A 48 14.85 -15.30 5.56
CA ARG A 48 15.67 -14.34 6.29
C ARG A 48 16.65 -13.60 5.37
N ASN A 49 16.75 -12.29 5.57
CA ASN A 49 17.79 -11.43 5.01
C ASN A 49 18.71 -10.94 6.14
N THR A 50 20.02 -10.92 5.91
CA THR A 50 21.02 -10.46 6.88
C THR A 50 20.92 -8.97 7.21
N GLU A 51 20.39 -8.14 6.31
CA GLU A 51 20.22 -6.70 6.49
C GLU A 51 18.83 -6.33 7.02
N TRP A 52 17.78 -7.04 6.57
CA TRP A 52 16.38 -6.67 6.82
C TRP A 52 15.64 -7.58 7.80
N GLY A 53 16.27 -8.67 8.27
CA GLY A 53 15.68 -9.61 9.21
C GLY A 53 14.77 -10.66 8.54
N GLU A 54 13.83 -11.20 9.30
CA GLU A 54 12.87 -12.23 8.85
C GLU A 54 11.65 -11.60 8.18
N ALA A 55 11.08 -12.28 7.19
CA ALA A 55 9.93 -11.78 6.43
C ALA A 55 8.59 -11.80 7.22
N GLY A 56 8.61 -12.29 8.48
CA GLY A 56 7.42 -12.45 9.31
C GLY A 56 6.40 -13.43 8.72
N ASN A 57 6.89 -14.41 7.96
CA ASN A 57 6.11 -15.37 7.21
C ASN A 57 5.99 -16.73 7.94
N VAL A 58 6.60 -16.84 9.13
CA VAL A 58 6.48 -17.98 10.06
C VAL A 58 6.09 -17.43 11.43
N ALA A 59 5.04 -17.99 12.05
CA ALA A 59 4.56 -17.55 13.35
C ALA A 59 3.83 -18.67 14.08
N LEU A 60 3.75 -18.57 15.41
CA LEU A 60 2.89 -19.42 16.22
C LEU A 60 1.45 -18.90 16.10
N MET A 61 0.70 -19.41 15.13
CA MET A 61 -0.73 -19.08 14.96
C MET A 61 -1.58 -20.28 15.39
N PRO A 62 -2.59 -20.09 16.24
CA PRO A 62 -3.53 -21.15 16.57
C PRO A 62 -4.39 -21.45 15.33
N ILE A 63 -4.05 -22.55 14.63
CA ILE A 63 -4.93 -23.14 13.63
C ILE A 63 -5.76 -24.21 14.34
N GLN A 64 -7.07 -24.23 14.13
CA GLN A 64 -7.99 -25.08 14.89
C GLN A 64 -7.55 -26.56 14.89
N GLY A 65 -7.18 -27.06 16.08
CA GLY A 65 -6.72 -28.44 16.27
C GLY A 65 -5.31 -28.71 15.75
N VAL A 66 -4.45 -27.70 15.68
CA VAL A 66 -3.02 -27.81 15.37
C VAL A 66 -2.22 -26.94 16.34
N ALA A 67 -1.39 -27.59 17.16
CA ALA A 67 -0.40 -26.93 18.00
C ALA A 67 0.96 -26.92 17.29
N GLY A 68 1.54 -25.75 17.05
CA GLY A 68 2.87 -25.61 16.43
C GLY A 68 3.07 -24.31 15.66
N TYR A 69 4.25 -24.17 15.07
CA TYR A 69 4.57 -23.08 14.15
C TYR A 69 3.84 -23.27 12.82
N SER A 70 3.35 -22.17 12.28
CA SER A 70 2.67 -22.09 11.01
C SER A 70 3.45 -21.18 10.07
N ARG A 71 3.36 -21.46 8.77
CA ARG A 71 3.96 -20.66 7.70
C ARG A 71 2.88 -20.12 6.78
N ILE A 72 3.03 -18.89 6.29
CA ILE A 72 2.02 -18.21 5.49
C ILE A 72 2.11 -18.68 4.03
N LEU A 73 1.00 -18.95 3.36
CA LEU A 73 0.96 -19.26 1.91
C LEU A 73 0.60 -18.02 1.10
N ASN A 74 -0.28 -17.18 1.64
CA ASN A 74 -0.79 -16.01 0.97
C ASN A 74 -1.09 -14.92 2.00
N ARG A 75 -0.66 -13.70 1.74
CA ARG A 75 -0.99 -12.50 2.51
C ARG A 75 -1.54 -11.43 1.58
N SER A 76 -2.75 -10.97 1.82
CA SER A 76 -3.31 -9.81 1.13
C SER A 76 -3.62 -8.71 2.12
N SER A 77 -3.15 -7.49 1.87
CA SER A 77 -3.36 -6.30 2.71
C SER A 77 -4.76 -5.67 2.53
N GLY A 78 -5.66 -6.34 1.81
CA GLY A 78 -6.93 -5.76 1.38
C GLY A 78 -6.77 -4.80 0.20
N SER A 79 -7.89 -4.51 -0.47
CA SER A 79 -7.91 -3.54 -1.57
C SER A 79 -8.33 -2.16 -1.08
N GLN A 80 -7.57 -1.14 -1.44
CA GLN A 80 -7.91 0.25 -1.17
C GLN A 80 -8.40 0.92 -2.46
N PHE A 81 -9.55 1.56 -2.38
CA PHE A 81 -10.09 2.42 -3.41
C PHE A 81 -10.18 3.84 -2.87
N THR A 82 -9.63 4.79 -3.61
CA THR A 82 -9.61 6.21 -3.24
C THR A 82 -10.22 7.03 -4.37
N LEU A 83 -11.22 7.83 -4.03
CA LEU A 83 -11.83 8.82 -4.90
C LEU A 83 -11.64 10.20 -4.28
N GLY A 84 -10.91 11.06 -4.96
CA GLY A 84 -10.61 12.42 -4.54
C GLY A 84 -11.16 13.44 -5.52
N GLY A 85 -11.51 14.59 -4.99
CA GLY A 85 -11.80 15.78 -5.78
C GLY A 85 -11.17 16.99 -5.09
N ARG A 86 -10.46 17.82 -5.84
CA ARG A 86 -9.97 19.11 -5.35
C ARG A 86 -10.32 20.21 -6.33
N ILE A 87 -10.62 21.39 -5.78
CA ILE A 87 -10.66 22.63 -6.53
C ILE A 87 -9.40 23.43 -6.19
N PHE A 88 -8.87 24.14 -7.16
CA PHE A 88 -7.70 24.99 -6.96
C PHE A 88 -7.86 26.31 -7.68
N ALA A 89 -7.27 27.34 -7.10
CA ALA A 89 -7.12 28.66 -7.68
C ALA A 89 -5.66 29.09 -7.47
N GLY A 90 -5.04 29.61 -8.51
CA GLY A 90 -3.65 30.01 -8.52
C GLY A 90 -3.42 31.24 -9.37
N VAL A 91 -2.21 31.77 -9.26
CA VAL A 91 -1.74 32.90 -10.05
C VAL A 91 -0.38 32.54 -10.64
N ASP A 92 -0.23 32.81 -11.93
CA ASP A 92 1.03 32.67 -12.65
C ASP A 92 1.60 34.04 -12.97
N TYR A 93 2.83 34.29 -12.50
CA TYR A 93 3.60 35.49 -12.78
C TYR A 93 4.66 35.21 -13.85
N PHE A 94 4.52 35.81 -15.03
CA PHE A 94 5.45 35.63 -16.14
C PHE A 94 6.56 36.70 -16.11
N ILE A 95 7.80 36.30 -15.81
CA ILE A 95 8.96 37.21 -15.81
C ILE A 95 9.46 37.47 -17.24
N ARG A 96 9.38 36.45 -18.11
CA ARG A 96 9.77 36.48 -19.52
C ARG A 96 8.83 35.54 -20.30
N PRO A 97 8.64 35.65 -21.64
CA PRO A 97 7.77 34.73 -22.38
C PRO A 97 8.07 33.23 -22.22
N GLN A 98 9.25 32.88 -21.67
CA GLN A 98 9.72 31.52 -21.43
C GLN A 98 9.86 31.17 -19.93
N PHE A 99 9.52 32.09 -19.02
CA PHE A 99 9.70 31.87 -17.58
C PHE A 99 8.49 32.39 -16.80
N SER A 100 7.87 31.49 -16.02
CA SER A 100 6.74 31.78 -15.13
C SER A 100 6.96 31.20 -13.75
N LEU A 101 6.56 31.94 -12.72
CA LEU A 101 6.47 31.49 -11.34
C LEU A 101 5.00 31.40 -10.95
N GLY A 102 4.54 30.20 -10.60
CA GLY A 102 3.15 29.92 -10.24
C GLY A 102 2.97 29.64 -8.76
N ALA A 103 1.86 30.10 -8.21
CA ALA A 103 1.39 29.73 -6.87
C ALA A 103 -0.04 29.23 -6.94
N GLU A 104 -0.32 28.04 -6.42
CA GLU A 104 -1.65 27.43 -6.39
C GLU A 104 -2.12 27.23 -4.94
N LEU A 105 -3.36 27.60 -4.65
CA LEU A 105 -4.09 27.27 -3.44
C LEU A 105 -5.21 26.32 -3.81
N GLY A 106 -5.37 25.22 -3.07
CA GLY A 106 -6.41 24.25 -3.38
C GLY A 106 -6.98 23.59 -2.15
N TRP A 107 -8.26 23.25 -2.21
CA TRP A 107 -8.96 22.51 -1.18
C TRP A 107 -9.60 21.26 -1.79
N GLY A 108 -9.47 20.14 -1.10
CA GLY A 108 -9.93 18.86 -1.62
C GLY A 108 -10.45 17.92 -0.54
N THR A 109 -11.26 16.98 -1.00
CA THR A 109 -11.77 15.87 -0.22
C THR A 109 -11.30 14.56 -0.84
N LEU A 110 -11.02 13.57 -0.01
CA LEU A 110 -10.70 12.21 -0.40
C LEU A 110 -11.62 11.24 0.35
N PHE A 111 -12.29 10.41 -0.44
CA PHE A 111 -13.03 9.26 0.01
C PHE A 111 -12.13 8.04 -0.12
N VAL A 112 -11.88 7.35 0.99
CA VAL A 112 -11.06 6.14 1.00
C VAL A 112 -11.92 4.98 1.48
N TRP A 113 -12.00 3.95 0.66
CA TRP A 113 -12.59 2.65 0.96
C TRP A 113 -11.47 1.64 1.09
N GLN A 114 -11.41 0.94 2.22
CA GLN A 114 -10.44 -0.14 2.42
C GLN A 114 -11.18 -1.45 2.70
N ALA A 115 -11.04 -2.39 1.77
CA ALA A 115 -11.50 -3.76 1.95
C ALA A 115 -10.52 -4.53 2.86
N ARG A 116 -11.03 -5.59 3.49
CA ARG A 116 -10.29 -6.37 4.49
C ARG A 116 -9.13 -7.14 3.87
N GLY A 117 -8.03 -7.22 4.62
CA GLY A 117 -6.92 -8.13 4.33
C GLY A 117 -7.14 -9.53 4.91
N TYR A 118 -6.46 -10.52 4.33
CA TYR A 118 -6.46 -11.91 4.82
C TYR A 118 -5.06 -12.52 4.71
N SER A 119 -4.75 -13.42 5.63
CA SER A 119 -3.57 -14.28 5.58
C SER A 119 -3.98 -15.73 5.67
N THR A 120 -3.52 -16.54 4.72
CA THR A 120 -3.69 -17.99 4.75
C THR A 120 -2.42 -18.62 5.29
N TRP A 121 -2.55 -19.37 6.37
CA TRP A 121 -1.48 -20.07 7.07
C TRP A 121 -1.60 -21.57 6.90
N GLN A 122 -0.47 -22.23 6.78
CA GLN A 122 -0.34 -23.67 6.75
C GLN A 122 0.47 -24.11 7.97
N SER A 123 -0.01 -25.11 8.69
CA SER A 123 0.70 -25.67 9.84
C SER A 123 0.53 -27.18 9.85
N MET A 124 1.52 -27.84 10.41
CA MET A 124 1.38 -29.21 10.88
C MET A 124 1.19 -29.17 12.39
N GLY A 125 0.25 -29.94 12.92
CA GLY A 125 0.05 -30.03 14.36
C GLY A 125 -0.44 -31.39 14.81
N GLN A 126 -0.45 -31.56 16.12
CA GLN A 126 -1.01 -32.74 16.76
C GLN A 126 -2.54 -32.68 16.67
N SER A 127 -3.15 -33.70 16.07
CA SER A 127 -4.61 -33.89 16.04
C SER A 127 -5.15 -34.05 17.46
N ASN A 128 -6.46 -33.84 17.64
CA ASN A 128 -7.15 -34.15 18.90
C ASN A 128 -7.15 -35.66 19.22
N THR A 129 -6.72 -36.50 18.27
CA THR A 129 -6.43 -37.92 18.51
C THR A 129 -4.99 -38.05 19.01
N GLN A 130 -4.82 -38.62 20.21
CA GLN A 130 -3.51 -38.82 20.82
C GLN A 130 -2.59 -39.63 19.88
N GLY A 131 -1.53 -38.99 19.39
CA GLY A 131 -0.49 -39.63 18.57
C GLY A 131 -0.64 -39.48 17.05
N SER A 132 -1.63 -38.75 16.53
CA SER A 132 -1.68 -38.42 15.10
C SER A 132 -1.31 -36.95 14.81
N SER A 133 -0.56 -36.72 13.74
CA SER A 133 -0.27 -35.39 13.21
C SER A 133 -1.13 -35.13 11.98
N GLU A 134 -1.66 -33.93 11.86
CA GLU A 134 -2.49 -33.49 10.73
C GLU A 134 -1.90 -32.23 10.08
N LEU A 135 -1.95 -32.18 8.75
CA LEU A 135 -1.67 -30.99 7.98
C LEU A 135 -2.95 -30.17 7.89
N LYS A 136 -2.92 -28.91 8.35
CA LYS A 136 -4.05 -28.00 8.22
C LYS A 136 -3.66 -26.67 7.61
N THR A 137 -4.58 -26.14 6.81
CA THR A 137 -4.51 -24.80 6.26
C THR A 137 -5.67 -24.00 6.85
N GLY A 138 -5.36 -22.89 7.52
CA GLY A 138 -6.33 -21.98 8.11
C GLY A 138 -6.18 -20.58 7.53
N THR A 139 -7.28 -19.86 7.35
CA THR A 139 -7.24 -18.46 6.94
C THR A 139 -7.59 -17.59 8.14
N THR A 140 -6.70 -16.67 8.47
CA THR A 140 -6.95 -15.62 9.46
C THR A 140 -7.24 -14.31 8.73
N VAL A 141 -8.23 -13.56 9.23
CA VAL A 141 -8.50 -12.20 8.76
C VAL A 141 -7.51 -11.29 9.50
N ILE A 142 -6.78 -10.47 8.76
CA ILE A 142 -5.72 -9.61 9.32
C ILE A 142 -6.31 -8.38 10.00
N ASP A 143 -7.48 -7.91 9.53
CA ASP A 143 -8.15 -6.72 10.04
C ASP A 143 -9.60 -7.01 10.44
N ASP A 144 -9.95 -6.66 11.67
CA ASP A 144 -11.29 -6.86 12.23
C ASP A 144 -12.39 -6.10 11.44
N GLU A 145 -12.05 -4.96 10.82
CA GLU A 145 -13.01 -4.11 10.12
C GLU A 145 -12.45 -3.46 8.85
N GLY A 146 -13.16 -3.64 7.73
CA GLY A 146 -13.01 -2.74 6.58
C GLY A 146 -13.66 -1.42 6.93
N PHE A 147 -12.90 -0.34 6.95
CA PHE A 147 -13.39 0.96 7.41
C PHE A 147 -13.66 1.90 6.23
N PHE A 148 -14.72 2.67 6.37
CA PHE A 148 -14.99 3.82 5.52
C PHE A 148 -14.43 5.07 6.19
N LYS A 149 -13.59 5.83 5.47
CA LYS A 149 -13.09 7.11 5.98
C LYS A 149 -13.23 8.21 4.94
N ILE A 150 -13.94 9.26 5.33
CA ILE A 150 -13.90 10.55 4.64
C ILE A 150 -12.75 11.32 5.25
N ARG A 151 -11.73 11.63 4.44
CA ARG A 151 -10.69 12.57 4.84
C ARG A 151 -10.83 13.82 4.00
N THR A 152 -11.10 14.93 4.66
CA THR A 152 -10.77 16.25 4.12
C THR A 152 -9.27 16.47 4.35
N SER A 153 -8.44 15.74 3.60
CA SER A 153 -6.98 15.79 3.74
C SER A 153 -6.31 16.40 2.52
N THR A 154 -5.35 17.26 2.82
CA THR A 154 -4.44 17.97 1.93
C THR A 154 -3.46 17.04 1.22
N MET A 155 -3.32 17.13 -0.11
CA MET A 155 -2.27 16.48 -0.88
C MET A 155 -1.11 17.46 -1.13
N GLY A 156 -0.33 17.81 -0.10
CA GLY A 156 0.80 18.75 -0.22
C GLY A 156 1.53 19.05 1.10
N SER A 157 2.80 19.45 1.02
CA SER A 157 3.76 19.51 2.14
C SER A 157 3.64 20.70 3.11
N PHE A 158 2.59 21.54 3.02
CA PHE A 158 2.32 22.58 4.02
C PHE A 158 0.89 22.42 4.57
N ASN A 159 0.79 22.07 5.85
CA ASN A 159 -0.46 21.84 6.57
C ASN A 159 -0.64 22.89 7.67
N TYR A 160 -1.54 23.86 7.48
CA TYR A 160 -2.08 24.66 8.58
C TYR A 160 -3.60 24.77 8.47
N LYS A 161 -4.31 24.15 9.42
CA LYS A 161 -5.77 24.27 9.63
C LYS A 161 -6.63 24.24 8.35
N GLY A 162 -6.41 23.25 7.48
CA GLY A 162 -7.23 23.03 6.28
C GLY A 162 -6.98 24.00 5.13
N PHE A 163 -6.07 24.97 5.28
CA PHE A 163 -5.55 25.79 4.19
C PHE A 163 -4.21 25.23 3.72
N ASN A 164 -4.10 24.99 2.41
CA ASN A 164 -2.86 24.57 1.78
C ASN A 164 -2.61 25.30 0.47
N GLY A 165 -1.35 25.69 0.29
CA GLY A 165 -0.80 26.16 -0.97
C GLY A 165 0.32 25.24 -1.41
N ILE A 166 0.34 24.93 -2.70
CA ILE A 166 1.49 24.30 -3.35
C ILE A 166 2.10 25.36 -4.24
N LEU A 167 3.35 25.73 -3.94
CA LEU A 167 4.15 26.50 -4.86
C LEU A 167 4.72 25.53 -5.89
N ARG A 168 4.18 25.54 -7.12
CA ARG A 168 4.67 24.72 -8.22
C ARG A 168 5.52 25.58 -9.14
N LEU A 169 6.81 25.27 -9.23
CA LEU A 169 7.71 25.86 -10.22
C LEU A 169 7.64 25.05 -11.52
N THR A 170 6.98 25.60 -12.55
CA THR A 170 6.91 24.98 -13.87
C THR A 170 7.80 25.73 -14.85
N VAL A 171 8.81 25.05 -15.40
CA VAL A 171 9.75 25.62 -16.37
C VAL A 171 9.40 25.12 -17.77
N TYR A 172 9.11 26.03 -18.70
CA TYR A 172 8.79 25.72 -20.10
C TYR A 172 9.91 26.17 -21.04
N PHE A 173 10.46 25.24 -21.83
CA PHE A 173 11.40 25.57 -22.92
C PHE A 173 10.66 25.59 -24.25
N ASN A 174 10.56 26.75 -24.89
CA ASN A 174 10.00 26.86 -26.25
C ASN A 174 11.14 27.12 -27.24
N SER A 175 11.58 26.07 -27.94
CA SER A 175 12.50 26.17 -29.06
C SER A 175 11.72 26.51 -30.32
N LYS A 176 11.67 27.79 -30.68
CA LYS A 176 11.40 28.16 -32.07
C LYS A 176 12.74 28.24 -32.78
N SER A 177 13.16 27.13 -33.41
CA SER A 177 14.13 27.18 -34.50
C SER A 177 13.49 27.97 -35.63
N LYS A 178 13.90 29.23 -35.77
CA LYS A 178 13.64 29.97 -37.01
C LYS A 178 14.59 29.40 -38.05
N ASN A 179 14.11 28.45 -38.86
CA ASN A 179 14.76 28.16 -40.13
C ASN A 179 14.42 29.31 -41.07
N THR A 180 15.35 30.27 -41.16
CA THR A 180 15.52 31.16 -42.31
C THR A 180 15.93 30.39 -43.54
#